data_AF-A0A4P6UPV8-F1
#
_entry.id   AF-A0A4P6UPV8-F1
#
_cell.length_a   1.000
_cell.length_b   1.000
_cell.length_c   1.000
_cell.angle_alpha   90.00
_cell.angle_beta   90.00
_cell.angle_gamma   90.00
#
_symmetry.space_group_name_H-M   'P 1'
#
loop_
_entity.id
_entity.type
_entity.pdbx_description
1 polymer ?
#
loop_
_entity_poly.entity_id
_entity_poly.type
_entity_poly.pdbx_seq_one_letter_code
_entity_poly.pdbx_strand_id
1 'polypeptide(L)'
;MSMTNAEKTKKLRKDVAPFAKSETKKSVIQMINTIIPLLIFWGMGYTFASTNPWISVFCAVIASGFVVRTFIIFHDCTHGSFFKSKKANDWVGNLTGILTSFPYAKWRREHLIHHATSGNLDKRGIGDIDMLTTDEYLALSKTKRFFYRLYRNPFVMFGLGPLYLVLVLNRFNRKDAKKKERFNTYFTNIVVALIITALIIAFGWKAVLLVHGVTMFIAGALGIWLFYIQHTYEDSYFEYDPEWDYVKAAVEGSSFYKLPKMLQWITGNIGYHHVHHLAPRVPNYYLEAAHNSVPPLQKATTITIKTSLESVRYKLYDPEKKKFVTFKEVEKFYVGKVVES
;
A
#
# COMPACT_ATOMS: atom_id res chain seq x y z
N MET A 1 25.36 -29.87 -7.00
CA MET A 1 23.92 -29.78 -7.31
C MET A 1 23.47 -28.35 -7.09
N SER A 2 22.75 -27.74 -8.05
CA SER A 2 22.14 -26.43 -7.85
C SER A 2 20.97 -26.54 -6.86
N MET A 3 20.87 -25.59 -5.92
CA MET A 3 19.74 -25.55 -4.98
C MET A 3 18.40 -25.46 -5.72
N THR A 4 17.40 -26.20 -5.25
CA THR A 4 16.00 -26.07 -5.64
C THR A 4 15.44 -24.69 -5.24
N ASN A 5 14.31 -24.28 -5.82
CA ASN A 5 13.67 -22.99 -5.47
C ASN A 5 13.24 -22.94 -3.99
N ALA A 6 12.77 -24.06 -3.44
CA ALA A 6 12.42 -24.19 -2.03
C ALA A 6 13.64 -24.06 -1.08
N GLU A 7 14.81 -24.57 -1.49
CA GLU A 7 16.05 -24.42 -0.72
C GLU A 7 16.60 -22.98 -0.78
N LYS A 8 16.57 -22.35 -1.96
CA LYS A 8 16.92 -20.92 -2.13
C LYS A 8 16.03 -20.03 -1.26
N THR A 9 14.73 -20.32 -1.25
CA THR A 9 13.71 -19.69 -0.39
C THR A 9 14.04 -19.79 1.09
N LYS A 10 14.28 -21.01 1.58
CA LYS A 10 14.58 -21.26 2.98
C LYS A 10 15.88 -20.58 3.40
N LYS A 11 16.87 -20.56 2.51
CA LYS A 11 18.14 -19.85 2.72
C LYS A 11 17.92 -18.34 2.80
N LEU A 12 17.21 -17.73 1.85
CA LEU A 12 16.93 -16.29 1.86
C LEU A 12 16.20 -15.84 3.11
N ARG A 13 15.17 -16.58 3.53
CA ARG A 13 14.47 -16.30 4.80
C ARG A 13 15.39 -16.43 6.01
N LYS A 14 16.29 -17.41 6.03
CA LYS A 14 17.28 -17.60 7.09
C LYS A 14 18.27 -16.44 7.14
N ASP A 15 18.72 -15.96 5.99
CA ASP A 15 19.69 -14.87 5.87
C ASP A 15 19.08 -13.52 6.33
N VAL A 16 17.76 -13.35 6.17
CA VAL A 16 17.02 -12.14 6.63
C VAL A 16 16.56 -12.25 8.10
N ALA A 17 16.47 -13.46 8.67
CA ALA A 17 15.97 -13.69 10.03
C ALA A 17 16.64 -12.82 11.12
N PRO A 18 17.96 -12.51 11.09
CA PRO A 18 18.59 -11.63 12.08
C PRO A 18 18.00 -10.22 12.17
N PHE A 19 17.34 -9.76 11.09
CA PHE A 19 16.68 -8.46 11.00
C PHE A 19 15.21 -8.49 11.44
N ALA A 20 14.61 -9.68 11.57
CA ALA A 20 13.21 -9.87 11.98
C ALA A 20 12.99 -9.72 13.49
N LYS A 21 13.59 -8.67 14.07
CA LYS A 21 13.53 -8.34 15.50
C LYS A 21 13.05 -6.91 15.70
N SER A 22 12.12 -6.75 16.63
CA SER A 22 11.62 -5.44 17.06
C SER A 22 12.59 -4.80 18.06
N GLU A 23 12.81 -3.49 17.95
CA GLU A 23 13.48 -2.68 18.96
C GLU A 23 12.57 -1.58 19.47
N THR A 24 12.18 -1.70 20.75
CA THR A 24 11.24 -0.76 21.39
C THR A 24 11.72 0.68 21.31
N LYS A 25 13.02 0.94 21.55
CA LYS A 25 13.58 2.30 21.47
C LYS A 25 13.39 2.93 20.09
N LYS A 26 13.72 2.20 19.01
CA LYS A 26 13.53 2.67 17.64
C LYS A 26 12.06 2.92 17.32
N SER A 27 11.19 2.01 17.76
CA SER A 27 9.74 2.09 17.55
C SER A 27 9.13 3.31 18.23
N VAL A 28 9.50 3.58 19.48
CA VAL A 28 9.08 4.77 20.23
C VAL A 28 9.60 6.05 19.57
N ILE A 29 10.88 6.09 19.18
CA ILE A 29 11.45 7.25 18.47
C ILE A 29 10.69 7.52 17.16
N GLN A 30 10.35 6.48 16.39
CA GLN A 30 9.55 6.63 15.18
C GLN A 30 8.15 7.17 15.46
N MET A 31 7.49 6.71 16.53
CA MET A 31 6.19 7.27 16.92
C MET A 31 6.30 8.76 17.27
N ILE A 32 7.30 9.13 18.08
CA ILE A 32 7.54 10.53 18.48
C ILE A 32 7.81 11.40 17.25
N ASN A 33 8.77 11.01 16.39
CA ASN A 33 9.16 11.81 15.23
C ASN A 33 8.18 11.74 14.04
N THR A 34 7.05 11.04 14.21
CA THR A 34 6.00 10.93 13.20
C THR A 34 4.70 11.55 13.68
N ILE A 35 4.19 11.11 14.82
CA ILE A 35 2.88 11.52 15.35
C ILE A 35 2.93 12.94 15.89
N ILE A 36 4.00 13.34 16.59
CA ILE A 36 4.08 14.72 17.13
C ILE A 36 4.14 15.74 15.98
N PRO A 37 5.03 15.62 14.98
CA PRO A 37 5.00 16.55 13.84
C PRO A 37 3.68 16.54 13.08
N LEU A 38 3.03 15.37 12.91
CA LEU A 38 1.69 15.29 12.30
C LEU A 38 0.70 16.20 13.03
N LEU A 39 0.61 16.07 14.35
CA LEU A 39 -0.30 16.86 15.17
C LEU A 39 0.06 18.36 15.15
N ILE A 40 1.35 18.70 15.13
CA ILE A 40 1.82 20.09 15.01
C ILE A 40 1.36 20.69 13.69
N PHE A 41 1.64 20.04 12.55
CA PHE A 41 1.27 20.57 11.24
C PHE A 41 -0.26 20.61 11.04
N TRP A 42 -1.01 19.64 11.58
CA TRP A 42 -2.46 19.73 11.62
C TRP A 42 -2.96 20.91 12.44
N GLY A 43 -2.46 21.08 13.67
CA GLY A 43 -2.84 22.18 14.54
C GLY A 43 -2.54 23.54 13.90
N MET A 44 -1.33 23.71 13.35
CA MET A 44 -0.96 24.90 12.58
C MET A 44 -1.90 25.13 11.41
N GLY A 45 -2.21 24.08 10.63
CA GLY A 45 -3.14 24.17 9.51
C GLY A 45 -4.50 24.73 9.91
N TYR A 46 -5.05 24.27 11.03
CA TYR A 46 -6.31 24.79 11.58
C TYR A 46 -6.21 26.22 12.08
N THR A 47 -5.13 26.58 12.77
CA THR A 47 -4.88 27.95 13.26
C THR A 47 -4.87 28.99 12.14
N PHE A 48 -4.31 28.65 10.98
CA PHE A 48 -4.23 29.56 9.83
C PHE A 48 -5.41 29.46 8.86
N ALA A 49 -6.37 28.55 9.08
CA ALA A 49 -7.41 28.24 8.08
C ALA A 49 -8.32 29.42 7.74
N SER A 50 -8.59 30.31 8.70
CA SER A 50 -9.43 31.50 8.52
C SER A 50 -8.67 32.73 8.03
N THR A 51 -7.36 32.80 8.30
CA THR A 51 -6.54 34.00 8.04
C THR A 51 -5.65 33.86 6.80
N ASN A 52 -5.07 32.68 6.59
CA ASN A 52 -4.20 32.39 5.45
C ASN A 52 -4.37 30.94 4.98
N PRO A 53 -5.33 30.68 4.07
CA PRO A 53 -5.62 29.33 3.60
C PRO A 53 -4.44 28.67 2.86
N TRP A 54 -3.51 29.45 2.31
CA TRP A 54 -2.32 28.91 1.64
C TRP A 54 -1.34 28.28 2.63
N ILE A 55 -1.15 28.90 3.80
CA ILE A 55 -0.36 28.30 4.89
C ILE A 55 -1.03 27.01 5.36
N SER A 56 -2.37 26.99 5.47
CA SER A 56 -3.10 25.78 5.83
C SER A 56 -2.91 24.64 4.83
N VAL A 57 -2.96 24.93 3.52
CA VAL A 57 -2.68 23.93 2.48
C VAL A 57 -1.23 23.45 2.55
N PHE A 58 -0.26 24.36 2.75
CA PHE A 58 1.14 23.97 2.92
C PHE A 58 1.32 23.03 4.12
N CYS A 59 0.74 23.37 5.27
CA CYS A 59 0.72 22.50 6.44
C CYS A 59 0.05 21.15 6.14
N ALA A 60 -1.06 21.14 5.39
CA ALA A 60 -1.76 19.92 5.01
C ALA A 60 -0.92 19.00 4.10
N VAL A 61 -0.15 19.59 3.17
CA VAL A 61 0.81 18.87 2.31
C VAL A 61 1.90 18.22 3.16
N ILE A 62 2.51 18.96 4.09
CA ILE A 62 3.55 18.39 4.97
C ILE A 62 2.95 17.31 5.88
N ALA A 63 1.78 17.55 6.46
CA ALA A 63 1.06 16.58 7.28
C ALA A 63 0.76 15.29 6.51
N SER A 64 0.48 15.36 5.20
CA SER A 64 0.23 14.17 4.38
C SER A 64 1.41 13.20 4.36
N GLY A 65 2.65 13.71 4.34
CA GLY A 65 3.85 12.88 4.44
C GLY A 65 3.92 12.16 5.79
N PHE A 66 3.56 12.84 6.88
CA PHE A 66 3.48 12.21 8.19
C PHE A 66 2.31 11.23 8.33
N VAL A 67 1.19 11.43 7.63
CA VAL A 67 0.11 10.44 7.55
C VAL A 67 0.60 9.18 6.81
N VAL A 68 1.32 9.32 5.69
CA VAL A 68 1.95 8.17 5.00
C VAL A 68 2.87 7.42 5.95
N ARG A 69 3.76 8.11 6.67
CA ARG A 69 4.66 7.48 7.65
C ARG A 69 3.90 6.82 8.82
N THR A 70 2.82 7.44 9.28
CA THR A 70 1.93 6.88 10.31
C THR A 70 1.28 5.58 9.82
N PHE A 71 0.91 5.52 8.54
CA PHE A 71 0.40 4.32 7.90
C PHE A 71 1.47 3.21 7.80
N ILE A 72 2.75 3.54 7.64
CA ILE A 72 3.83 2.54 7.69
C ILE A 72 4.01 1.96 9.10
N ILE A 73 3.87 2.78 10.15
CA ILE A 73 3.86 2.27 11.54
C ILE A 73 2.65 1.36 11.79
N PHE A 74 1.47 1.79 11.31
CA PHE A 74 0.24 0.98 11.30
C PHE A 74 0.46 -0.38 10.61
N HIS A 75 1.06 -0.35 9.43
CA HIS A 75 1.40 -1.50 8.61
C HIS A 75 2.32 -2.48 9.36
N ASP A 76 3.44 -2.03 9.93
CA ASP A 76 4.35 -2.89 10.70
C ASP A 76 3.66 -3.52 11.92
N CYS A 77 2.76 -2.77 12.56
CA CYS A 77 1.94 -3.29 13.64
C CYS A 77 1.03 -4.44 13.16
N THR A 78 0.57 -4.47 11.90
CA THR A 78 -0.26 -5.57 11.37
C THR A 78 0.49 -6.90 11.30
N HIS A 79 1.78 -6.83 11.01
CA HIS A 79 2.72 -7.95 10.99
C HIS A 79 3.26 -8.31 12.37
N GLY A 80 3.01 -7.45 13.37
CA GLY A 80 3.55 -7.59 14.71
C GLY A 80 5.08 -7.43 14.74
N SER A 81 5.65 -6.67 13.79
CA SER A 81 7.09 -6.42 13.67
C SER A 81 7.54 -5.19 14.43
N PHE A 82 6.63 -4.23 14.67
CA PHE A 82 6.98 -2.95 15.28
C PHE A 82 7.38 -3.10 16.75
N PHE A 83 6.57 -3.80 17.56
CA PHE A 83 6.88 -4.13 18.96
C PHE A 83 7.04 -5.64 19.19
N LYS A 84 7.75 -6.03 20.26
CA LYS A 84 7.79 -7.43 20.72
C LYS A 84 6.42 -7.90 21.23
N SER A 85 5.69 -7.01 21.90
CA SER A 85 4.37 -7.30 22.47
C SER A 85 3.28 -7.24 21.41
N LYS A 86 2.56 -8.33 21.22
CA LYS A 86 1.37 -8.36 20.35
C LYS A 86 0.31 -7.35 20.79
N LYS A 87 0.09 -7.20 22.11
CA LYS A 87 -0.86 -6.22 22.65
C LYS A 87 -0.46 -4.79 22.30
N ALA A 88 0.84 -4.48 22.36
CA ALA A 88 1.35 -3.16 21.98
C ALA A 88 1.16 -2.87 20.48
N ASN A 89 1.46 -3.84 19.60
CA ASN A 89 1.18 -3.70 18.17
C ASN A 89 -0.32 -3.53 17.90
N ASP A 90 -1.16 -4.36 18.52
CA ASP A 90 -2.62 -4.27 18.35
C ASP A 90 -3.13 -2.88 18.84
N TRP A 91 -2.59 -2.33 19.94
CA TRP A 91 -2.96 -0.99 20.44
C TRP A 91 -2.49 0.15 19.52
N VAL A 92 -1.19 0.16 19.19
CA VAL A 92 -0.60 1.21 18.35
C VAL A 92 -1.19 1.17 16.95
N GLY A 93 -1.41 -0.02 16.38
CA GLY A 93 -2.09 -0.19 15.11
C GLY A 93 -3.53 0.34 15.12
N ASN A 94 -4.28 0.23 16.22
CA ASN A 94 -5.59 0.87 16.31
C ASN A 94 -5.49 2.40 16.38
N LEU A 95 -4.57 2.93 17.17
CA LEU A 95 -4.33 4.37 17.28
C LEU A 95 -3.95 4.98 15.93
N THR A 96 -2.94 4.42 15.26
CA THR A 96 -2.50 4.90 13.94
C THR A 96 -3.52 4.63 12.85
N GLY A 97 -4.34 3.58 12.99
CA GLY A 97 -5.51 3.33 12.14
C GLY A 97 -6.55 4.44 12.23
N ILE A 98 -6.84 4.96 13.43
CA ILE A 98 -7.72 6.12 13.60
C ILE A 98 -7.12 7.36 12.93
N LEU A 99 -5.84 7.66 13.18
CA LEU A 99 -5.15 8.82 12.61
C LEU A 99 -5.09 8.79 11.07
N THR A 100 -5.00 7.60 10.49
CA THR A 100 -4.97 7.41 9.03
C THR A 100 -6.36 7.16 8.43
N SER A 101 -7.41 7.04 9.26
CA SER A 101 -8.75 6.63 8.83
C SER A 101 -8.80 5.22 8.19
N PHE A 102 -8.10 4.23 8.75
CA PHE A 102 -8.17 2.81 8.35
C PHE A 102 -8.49 1.92 9.56
N PRO A 103 -9.55 1.09 9.51
CA PRO A 103 -9.80 0.11 10.56
C PRO A 103 -8.71 -0.98 10.60
N TYR A 104 -8.01 -1.06 11.72
CA TYR A 104 -6.84 -1.92 11.90
C TYR A 104 -7.13 -3.40 11.65
N ALA A 105 -8.21 -3.95 12.20
CA ALA A 105 -8.50 -5.37 12.07
C ALA A 105 -8.90 -5.75 10.64
N LYS A 106 -9.66 -4.89 9.95
CA LYS A 106 -10.05 -5.08 8.54
C LYS A 106 -8.81 -5.09 7.66
N TRP A 107 -8.04 -4.00 7.73
CA TRP A 107 -6.88 -3.84 6.87
C TRP A 107 -5.81 -4.89 7.15
N ARG A 108 -5.56 -5.25 8.43
CA ARG A 108 -4.67 -6.36 8.79
C ARG A 108 -5.07 -7.67 8.14
N ARG A 109 -6.36 -8.02 8.14
CA ARG A 109 -6.82 -9.26 7.49
C ARG A 109 -6.57 -9.21 5.98
N GLU A 110 -7.01 -8.15 5.34
CA GLU A 110 -6.87 -7.98 3.89
C GLU A 110 -5.40 -7.98 3.47
N HIS A 111 -4.53 -7.31 4.22
CA HIS A 111 -3.11 -7.25 3.93
C HIS A 111 -2.39 -8.58 4.19
N LEU A 112 -2.75 -9.34 5.23
CA LEU A 112 -2.18 -10.69 5.43
C LEU A 112 -2.62 -11.67 4.33
N ILE A 113 -3.82 -11.51 3.77
CA ILE A 113 -4.27 -12.27 2.60
C ILE A 113 -3.43 -11.87 1.38
N HIS A 114 -3.27 -10.57 1.13
CA HIS A 114 -2.40 -10.07 0.06
C HIS A 114 -0.98 -10.65 0.13
N HIS A 115 -0.35 -10.68 1.31
CA HIS A 115 0.97 -11.33 1.46
C HIS A 115 0.96 -12.83 1.12
N ALA A 116 -0.16 -13.52 1.34
CA ALA A 116 -0.29 -14.94 1.06
C ALA A 116 -0.65 -15.24 -0.40
N THR A 117 -1.21 -14.27 -1.16
CA THR A 117 -1.77 -14.49 -2.50
C THR A 117 -1.22 -13.56 -3.57
N SER A 118 -0.35 -12.60 -3.24
CA SER A 118 0.21 -11.66 -4.22
C SER A 118 0.91 -12.41 -5.37
N GLY A 119 0.66 -11.96 -6.60
CA GLY A 119 1.15 -12.62 -7.82
C GLY A 119 0.49 -13.97 -8.14
N ASN A 120 -0.48 -14.46 -7.35
CA ASN A 120 -1.22 -15.69 -7.67
C ASN A 120 -2.49 -15.34 -8.46
N LEU A 121 -2.54 -15.72 -9.73
CA LEU A 121 -3.66 -15.37 -10.61
C LEU A 121 -4.99 -15.95 -10.13
N ASP A 122 -5.02 -17.14 -9.51
CA ASP A 122 -6.28 -17.77 -9.09
C ASP A 122 -6.83 -17.22 -7.76
N LYS A 123 -5.96 -16.63 -6.93
CA LYS A 123 -6.29 -16.23 -5.54
C LYS A 123 -6.26 -14.72 -5.31
N ARG A 124 -5.97 -13.92 -6.33
CA ARG A 124 -5.83 -12.45 -6.25
C ARG A 124 -7.13 -11.71 -5.91
N GLY A 125 -6.97 -10.45 -5.49
CA GLY A 125 -8.05 -9.46 -5.43
C GLY A 125 -8.38 -8.95 -4.02
N ILE A 126 -8.12 -9.73 -2.96
CA ILE A 126 -8.26 -9.21 -1.59
C ILE A 126 -6.97 -8.53 -1.18
N GLY A 127 -7.03 -7.20 -1.04
CA GLY A 127 -5.89 -6.38 -0.67
C GLY A 127 -5.01 -5.99 -1.85
N ASP A 128 -5.35 -6.41 -3.07
CA ASP A 128 -4.67 -6.05 -4.31
C ASP A 128 -5.34 -4.86 -5.02
N ILE A 129 -4.60 -4.25 -5.95
CA ILE A 129 -5.20 -3.44 -7.02
C ILE A 129 -5.61 -4.42 -8.12
N ASP A 130 -6.86 -4.36 -8.54
CA ASP A 130 -7.39 -5.29 -9.55
C ASP A 130 -6.53 -5.24 -10.82
N MET A 131 -6.10 -6.43 -11.24
CA MET A 131 -5.34 -6.68 -12.45
C MET A 131 -6.02 -7.83 -13.19
N LEU A 132 -6.55 -7.52 -14.37
CA LEU A 132 -7.09 -8.54 -15.27
C LEU A 132 -5.99 -9.10 -16.17
N THR A 133 -6.12 -10.38 -16.49
CA THR A 133 -5.39 -10.99 -17.59
C THR A 133 -5.93 -10.48 -18.92
N THR A 134 -5.15 -10.65 -20.00
CA THR A 134 -5.60 -10.38 -21.36
C THR A 134 -6.88 -11.12 -21.70
N ASP A 135 -6.97 -12.41 -21.35
CA ASP A 135 -8.11 -13.26 -21.70
C ASP A 135 -9.37 -12.87 -20.92
N GLU A 136 -9.24 -12.57 -19.63
CA GLU A 136 -10.36 -12.09 -18.82
C GLU A 136 -10.89 -10.76 -19.35
N TYR A 137 -10.01 -9.82 -19.71
CA TYR A 137 -10.41 -8.56 -20.30
C TYR A 137 -11.11 -8.75 -21.66
N LEU A 138 -10.65 -9.70 -22.47
CA LEU A 138 -11.29 -10.05 -23.74
C LEU A 138 -12.63 -10.79 -23.54
N ALA A 139 -12.80 -11.53 -22.45
CA ALA A 139 -14.09 -12.13 -22.10
C ALA A 139 -15.13 -11.10 -21.60
N LEU A 140 -14.70 -9.90 -21.18
CA LEU A 140 -15.63 -8.84 -20.74
C LEU A 140 -16.44 -8.23 -21.89
N SER A 141 -17.70 -7.88 -21.60
CA SER A 141 -18.52 -7.03 -22.47
C SER A 141 -17.92 -5.62 -22.64
N LYS A 142 -18.27 -4.92 -23.72
CA LYS A 142 -17.78 -3.55 -24.00
C LYS A 142 -17.97 -2.60 -22.81
N THR A 143 -19.12 -2.67 -22.14
CA THR A 143 -19.43 -1.86 -20.95
C THR A 143 -18.50 -2.19 -19.77
N LYS A 144 -18.26 -3.48 -19.49
CA LYS A 144 -17.36 -3.89 -18.40
C LYS A 144 -15.91 -3.50 -18.71
N ARG A 145 -15.47 -3.60 -19.97
CA ARG A 145 -14.15 -3.10 -20.40
C ARG A 145 -14.03 -1.59 -20.20
N PHE A 146 -15.07 -0.81 -20.53
CA PHE A 146 -15.07 0.64 -20.29
C PHE A 146 -14.87 0.98 -18.80
N PHE A 147 -15.63 0.36 -17.90
CA PHE A 147 -15.46 0.58 -16.46
C PHE A 147 -14.08 0.12 -15.95
N TYR A 148 -13.54 -0.98 -16.46
CA TYR A 148 -12.17 -1.39 -16.13
C TYR A 148 -11.13 -0.36 -16.60
N ARG A 149 -11.28 0.22 -17.80
CA ARG A 149 -10.40 1.29 -18.29
C ARG A 149 -10.50 2.55 -17.44
N LEU A 150 -11.70 2.91 -16.99
CA LEU A 150 -11.89 4.01 -16.03
C LEU A 150 -11.17 3.71 -14.72
N TYR A 151 -11.37 2.52 -14.16
CA TYR A 151 -10.66 2.09 -12.95
C TYR A 151 -9.13 2.17 -13.10
N ARG A 152 -8.59 1.71 -14.23
CA ARG A 152 -7.14 1.75 -14.54
C ARG A 152 -6.66 3.11 -15.06
N ASN A 153 -7.52 4.14 -15.16
CA ASN A 153 -7.12 5.48 -15.58
C ASN A 153 -6.41 6.19 -14.42
N PRO A 154 -5.21 6.79 -14.62
CA PRO A 154 -4.47 7.43 -13.54
C PRO A 154 -5.21 8.60 -12.87
N PHE A 155 -5.99 9.39 -13.61
CA PHE A 155 -6.79 10.48 -13.02
C PHE A 155 -7.90 9.94 -12.12
N VAL A 156 -8.52 8.82 -12.48
CA VAL A 156 -9.52 8.16 -11.63
C VAL A 156 -8.85 7.50 -10.43
N MET A 157 -7.78 6.76 -10.65
CA MET A 157 -7.10 5.98 -9.60
C MET A 157 -6.46 6.88 -8.54
N PHE A 158 -5.79 7.95 -8.95
CA PHE A 158 -5.09 8.86 -8.04
C PHE A 158 -5.92 10.10 -7.66
N GLY A 159 -7.00 10.39 -8.39
CA GLY A 159 -7.92 11.51 -8.10
C GLY A 159 -9.21 11.09 -7.39
N LEU A 160 -9.88 10.01 -7.82
CA LEU A 160 -11.10 9.52 -7.14
C LEU A 160 -10.81 8.36 -6.18
N GLY A 161 -9.77 7.58 -6.45
CA GLY A 161 -9.36 6.45 -5.60
C GLY A 161 -9.10 6.81 -4.15
N PRO A 162 -8.38 7.90 -3.81
CA PRO A 162 -8.16 8.29 -2.41
C PRO A 162 -9.46 8.59 -1.67
N LEU A 163 -10.40 9.29 -2.33
CA LEU A 163 -11.70 9.61 -1.78
C LEU A 163 -12.51 8.34 -1.54
N TYR A 164 -12.55 7.45 -2.53
CA TYR A 164 -13.22 6.15 -2.38
C TYR A 164 -12.60 5.32 -1.26
N LEU A 165 -11.27 5.29 -1.15
CA LEU A 165 -10.56 4.53 -0.13
C LEU A 165 -10.88 5.01 1.29
N VAL A 166 -10.86 6.32 1.52
CA VAL A 166 -11.05 6.91 2.86
C VAL A 166 -12.54 6.97 3.24
N LEU A 167 -13.39 7.45 2.33
CA LEU A 167 -14.80 7.76 2.59
C LEU A 167 -15.73 6.57 2.43
N VAL A 168 -15.36 5.55 1.63
CA VAL A 168 -16.26 4.44 1.30
C VAL A 168 -15.64 3.09 1.69
N LEU A 169 -14.55 2.68 1.02
CA LEU A 169 -14.02 1.32 1.13
C LEU A 169 -13.63 0.94 2.56
N ASN A 170 -13.07 1.88 3.33
CA ASN A 170 -12.66 1.63 4.72
C ASN A 170 -13.75 1.94 5.76
N ARG A 171 -14.97 2.26 5.34
CA ARG A 171 -16.12 2.38 6.24
C ARG A 171 -16.90 1.07 6.38
N PHE A 172 -16.75 0.15 5.42
CA PHE A 172 -17.49 -1.09 5.35
C PHE A 172 -16.57 -2.31 5.33
N ASN A 173 -17.02 -3.40 5.96
CA ASN A 173 -16.36 -4.69 5.88
C ASN A 173 -16.86 -5.50 4.68
N ARG A 174 -16.03 -6.44 4.23
CA ARG A 174 -16.46 -7.50 3.32
C ARG A 174 -17.51 -8.41 3.98
N LYS A 175 -18.32 -9.10 3.17
CA LYS A 175 -19.41 -9.96 3.66
C LYS A 175 -18.93 -11.07 4.60
N ASP A 176 -17.73 -11.58 4.40
CA ASP A 176 -17.08 -12.65 5.16
C ASP A 176 -16.41 -12.19 6.47
N ALA A 177 -16.47 -10.89 6.80
CA ALA A 177 -15.77 -10.35 7.97
C ALA A 177 -16.30 -10.93 9.31
N LYS A 178 -15.36 -11.29 10.18
CA LYS A 178 -15.64 -11.83 11.52
C LYS A 178 -16.13 -10.72 12.46
N LYS A 179 -16.85 -11.09 13.53
CA LYS A 179 -17.42 -10.17 14.54
C LYS A 179 -16.40 -9.15 15.09
N LYS A 180 -15.18 -9.60 15.43
CA LYS A 180 -14.10 -8.73 15.92
C LYS A 180 -13.68 -7.66 14.91
N GLU A 181 -13.61 -8.02 13.62
CA GLU A 181 -13.26 -7.10 12.54
C GLU A 181 -14.35 -6.04 12.33
N ARG A 182 -15.61 -6.47 12.36
CA ARG A 182 -16.78 -5.57 12.25
C ARG A 182 -16.82 -4.55 13.37
N PHE A 183 -16.70 -5.01 14.62
CA PHE A 183 -16.67 -4.10 15.76
C PHE A 183 -15.50 -3.12 15.74
N ASN A 184 -14.32 -3.57 15.30
CA ASN A 184 -13.20 -2.67 15.11
C ASN A 184 -13.49 -1.59 14.07
N THR A 185 -14.14 -1.96 12.97
CA THR A 185 -14.56 -1.03 11.91
C THR A 185 -15.58 -0.03 12.42
N TYR A 186 -16.60 -0.48 13.16
CA TYR A 186 -17.58 0.42 13.76
C TYR A 186 -16.95 1.36 14.78
N PHE A 187 -16.07 0.85 15.64
CA PHE A 187 -15.33 1.67 16.59
C PHE A 187 -14.51 2.74 15.88
N THR A 188 -13.73 2.38 14.85
CA THR A 188 -12.96 3.35 14.05
C THR A 188 -13.89 4.36 13.36
N ASN A 189 -15.01 3.94 12.77
CA ASN A 189 -15.99 4.84 12.15
C ASN A 189 -16.52 5.87 13.16
N ILE A 190 -16.92 5.42 14.35
CA ILE A 190 -17.46 6.29 15.40
C ILE A 190 -16.40 7.29 15.85
N VAL A 191 -15.17 6.83 16.14
CA VAL A 191 -14.10 7.72 16.60
C VAL A 191 -13.73 8.75 15.53
N VAL A 192 -13.60 8.34 14.26
CA VAL A 192 -13.33 9.26 13.15
C VAL A 192 -14.47 10.27 13.01
N ALA A 193 -15.73 9.82 13.04
CA ALA A 193 -16.88 10.72 12.96
C ALA A 193 -16.92 11.75 14.11
N LEU A 194 -16.60 11.32 15.34
CA LEU A 194 -16.51 12.21 16.51
C LEU A 194 -15.38 13.23 16.34
N ILE A 195 -14.19 12.80 15.88
CA ILE A 195 -13.06 13.71 15.62
C ILE A 195 -13.44 14.74 14.55
N ILE A 196 -13.98 14.30 13.42
CA ILE A 196 -14.38 15.22 12.33
C ILE A 196 -15.47 16.18 12.82
N THR A 197 -16.47 15.70 13.55
CA THR A 197 -17.54 16.55 14.10
C THR A 197 -16.98 17.59 15.06
N ALA A 198 -16.09 17.19 15.97
CA ALA A 198 -15.44 18.11 16.90
C ALA A 198 -14.63 19.19 16.17
N LEU A 199 -13.90 18.81 15.11
CA LEU A 199 -13.14 19.76 14.28
C LEU A 199 -14.05 20.70 13.50
N ILE A 200 -15.19 20.22 12.99
CA ILE A 200 -16.18 21.06 12.30
C ILE A 200 -16.78 22.07 13.28
N ILE A 201 -17.12 21.65 14.50
CA ILE A 201 -17.65 22.55 15.54
C ILE A 201 -16.60 23.61 15.92
N ALA A 202 -15.34 23.21 16.07
CA ALA A 202 -14.28 24.11 16.53
C ALA A 202 -13.79 25.10 15.45
N PHE A 203 -13.68 24.66 14.20
CA PHE A 203 -13.00 25.43 13.14
C PHE A 203 -13.87 25.68 11.89
N GLY A 204 -15.06 25.08 11.81
CA GLY A 204 -15.92 25.13 10.64
C GLY A 204 -15.55 24.11 9.56
N TRP A 205 -16.56 23.68 8.79
CA TRP A 205 -16.39 22.63 7.78
C TRP A 205 -15.40 22.98 6.65
N LYS A 206 -15.28 24.26 6.29
CA LYS A 206 -14.33 24.72 5.27
C LYS A 206 -12.88 24.48 5.72
N ALA A 207 -12.57 24.78 6.98
CA ALA A 207 -11.24 24.54 7.54
C ALA A 207 -10.93 23.04 7.59
N VAL A 208 -11.91 22.21 7.98
CA VAL A 208 -11.76 20.74 8.00
C VAL A 208 -11.48 20.20 6.60
N LEU A 209 -12.20 20.66 5.58
CA LEU A 209 -11.95 20.24 4.20
C LEU A 209 -10.55 20.66 3.73
N LEU A 210 -10.15 21.90 4.04
CA LEU A 210 -8.86 22.46 3.61
C LEU A 210 -7.66 21.78 4.29
N VAL A 211 -7.79 21.45 5.58
CA VAL A 211 -6.69 20.86 6.37
C VAL A 211 -6.77 19.34 6.32
N HIS A 212 -7.79 18.76 6.96
CA HIS A 212 -7.91 17.31 7.05
C HIS A 212 -8.23 16.67 5.68
N GLY A 213 -9.17 17.25 4.93
CA GLY A 213 -9.55 16.74 3.61
C GLY A 213 -8.37 16.68 2.65
N VAL A 214 -7.62 17.78 2.50
CA VAL A 214 -6.41 17.84 1.66
C VAL A 214 -5.33 16.89 2.17
N THR A 215 -5.06 16.85 3.47
CA THR A 215 -4.06 15.91 4.04
C THR A 215 -4.40 14.46 3.69
N MET A 216 -5.64 14.03 3.95
CA MET A 216 -6.06 12.65 3.72
C MET A 216 -6.13 12.31 2.24
N PHE A 217 -6.53 13.27 1.39
CA PHE A 217 -6.53 13.12 -0.06
C PHE A 217 -5.12 12.85 -0.60
N ILE A 218 -4.15 13.71 -0.27
CA ILE A 218 -2.76 13.57 -0.73
C ILE A 218 -2.15 12.28 -0.18
N ALA A 219 -2.33 12.00 1.13
CA ALA A 219 -1.79 10.78 1.73
C ALA A 219 -2.39 9.52 1.10
N GLY A 220 -3.71 9.51 0.81
CA GLY A 220 -4.37 8.42 0.11
C GLY A 220 -3.85 8.24 -1.33
N ALA A 221 -3.63 9.33 -2.06
CA ALA A 221 -3.06 9.28 -3.42
C ALA A 221 -1.64 8.70 -3.40
N LEU A 222 -0.79 9.16 -2.48
CA LEU A 222 0.56 8.63 -2.28
C LEU A 222 0.55 7.16 -1.83
N GLY A 223 -0.39 6.77 -0.98
CA GLY A 223 -0.57 5.38 -0.55
C GLY A 223 -0.93 4.45 -1.70
N ILE A 224 -1.91 4.84 -2.54
CA ILE A 224 -2.27 4.10 -3.76
C ILE A 224 -1.06 4.05 -4.71
N TRP A 225 -0.35 5.15 -4.88
CA TRP A 225 0.86 5.20 -5.73
C TRP A 225 1.93 4.21 -5.27
N LEU A 226 2.28 4.20 -3.99
CA LEU A 226 3.27 3.28 -3.43
C LEU A 226 2.85 1.83 -3.67
N PHE A 227 1.61 1.48 -3.32
CA PHE A 227 1.11 0.11 -3.49
C PHE A 227 1.09 -0.31 -4.97
N TYR A 228 0.70 0.60 -5.86
CA TYR A 228 0.66 0.37 -7.30
C TYR A 228 2.05 0.06 -7.86
N ILE A 229 3.03 0.94 -7.65
CA ILE A 229 4.37 0.79 -8.24
C ILE A 229 5.15 -0.36 -7.61
N GLN A 230 4.80 -0.75 -6.39
CA GLN A 230 5.39 -1.87 -5.68
C GLN A 230 5.03 -3.22 -6.31
N HIS A 231 3.87 -3.34 -6.96
CA HIS A 231 3.37 -4.61 -7.55
C HIS A 231 3.03 -4.52 -9.05
N THR A 232 3.22 -3.36 -9.68
CA THR A 232 2.94 -3.16 -11.10
C THR A 232 4.15 -2.53 -11.78
N TYR A 233 5.04 -3.37 -12.31
CA TYR A 233 6.26 -2.97 -13.02
C TYR A 233 6.66 -4.02 -14.06
N GLU A 234 7.59 -3.71 -14.96
CA GLU A 234 7.84 -4.50 -16.17
C GLU A 234 7.95 -6.01 -15.95
N ASP A 235 8.74 -6.41 -14.94
CA ASP A 235 9.05 -7.81 -14.63
C ASP A 235 8.25 -8.38 -13.43
N SER A 236 7.06 -7.85 -13.10
CA SER A 236 6.32 -8.40 -11.95
C SER A 236 5.89 -9.84 -12.20
N TYR A 237 6.21 -10.69 -11.23
CA TYR A 237 5.82 -12.10 -11.21
C TYR A 237 4.31 -12.27 -10.98
N PHE A 238 3.63 -12.92 -11.93
CA PHE A 238 2.29 -13.47 -11.78
C PHE A 238 2.24 -14.88 -12.36
N GLU A 239 1.66 -15.82 -11.62
CA GLU A 239 1.49 -17.22 -12.05
C GLU A 239 0.18 -17.80 -11.54
N TYR A 240 -0.30 -18.84 -12.21
CA TYR A 240 -1.40 -19.68 -11.72
C TYR A 240 -0.94 -20.61 -10.60
N ASP A 241 -1.86 -21.11 -9.78
CA ASP A 241 -1.54 -21.84 -8.55
C ASP A 241 -0.52 -22.99 -8.70
N PRO A 242 -0.54 -23.80 -9.77
CA PRO A 242 0.44 -24.89 -9.93
C PRO A 242 1.89 -24.41 -10.07
N GLU A 243 2.10 -23.25 -10.68
CA GLU A 243 3.41 -22.67 -10.99
C GLU A 243 3.81 -21.55 -10.01
N TRP A 244 2.90 -21.19 -9.11
CA TRP A 244 3.09 -20.10 -8.17
C TRP A 244 4.05 -20.49 -7.04
N ASP A 245 5.11 -19.70 -6.87
CA ASP A 245 6.09 -19.83 -5.81
C ASP A 245 6.09 -18.57 -4.94
N TYR A 246 5.85 -18.75 -3.64
CA TYR A 246 5.78 -17.64 -2.67
C TYR A 246 7.02 -16.73 -2.71
N VAL A 247 8.21 -17.28 -2.85
CA VAL A 247 9.44 -16.47 -2.78
C VAL A 247 9.72 -15.76 -4.07
N LYS A 248 9.44 -16.39 -5.21
CA LYS A 248 9.43 -15.65 -6.47
C LYS A 248 8.41 -14.52 -6.42
N ALA A 249 7.20 -14.77 -5.95
CA ALA A 249 6.21 -13.72 -5.75
C ALA A 249 6.70 -12.61 -4.80
N ALA A 250 7.41 -12.98 -3.72
CA ALA A 250 7.93 -12.00 -2.77
C ALA A 250 9.11 -11.17 -3.30
N VAL A 251 10.01 -11.75 -4.09
CA VAL A 251 11.25 -11.10 -4.54
C VAL A 251 11.13 -10.52 -5.95
N GLU A 252 10.43 -11.22 -6.85
CA GLU A 252 10.22 -10.88 -8.26
C GLU A 252 8.82 -10.31 -8.51
N GLY A 253 7.86 -10.47 -7.59
CA GLY A 253 6.53 -9.84 -7.65
C GLY A 253 6.42 -8.55 -6.82
N SER A 254 7.52 -8.09 -6.22
CA SER A 254 7.64 -6.82 -5.51
C SER A 254 8.90 -6.06 -5.92
N SER A 255 8.80 -4.75 -6.11
CA SER A 255 9.93 -3.92 -6.54
C SER A 255 10.72 -3.31 -5.36
N PHE A 256 11.96 -2.90 -5.65
CA PHE A 256 12.71 -1.96 -4.83
C PHE A 256 12.47 -0.53 -5.33
N TYR A 257 11.66 0.26 -4.61
CA TYR A 257 11.45 1.67 -4.94
C TYR A 257 12.56 2.55 -4.33
N LYS A 258 13.57 2.87 -5.15
CA LYS A 258 14.73 3.68 -4.78
C LYS A 258 14.36 5.16 -4.72
N LEU A 259 14.01 5.60 -3.52
CA LEU A 259 13.65 6.98 -3.19
C LEU A 259 14.87 7.80 -2.70
N PRO A 260 14.91 9.12 -2.95
CA PRO A 260 15.80 10.03 -2.25
C PRO A 260 15.61 9.94 -0.73
N LYS A 261 16.65 10.22 0.05
CA LYS A 261 16.66 9.98 1.52
C LYS A 261 15.48 10.60 2.28
N MET A 262 15.04 11.80 1.89
CA MET A 262 13.86 12.43 2.51
C MET A 262 12.58 11.62 2.26
N LEU A 263 12.33 11.21 1.01
CA LEU A 263 11.15 10.42 0.67
C LEU A 263 11.25 8.99 1.22
N GLN A 264 12.43 8.38 1.19
CA GLN A 264 12.70 7.10 1.84
C GLN A 264 12.35 7.16 3.34
N TRP A 265 12.70 8.26 4.01
CA TRP A 265 12.31 8.49 5.39
C TRP A 265 10.80 8.69 5.53
N ILE A 266 10.16 9.54 4.72
CA ILE A 266 8.69 9.74 4.78
C ILE A 266 7.94 8.40 4.59
N THR A 267 8.37 7.56 3.66
CA THR A 267 7.75 6.25 3.41
C THR A 267 8.26 5.15 4.34
N GLY A 268 8.99 5.51 5.41
CA GLY A 268 9.51 4.56 6.40
C GLY A 268 10.22 3.37 5.77
N ASN A 269 11.13 3.55 4.81
CA ASN A 269 11.83 2.46 4.13
C ASN A 269 10.96 1.40 3.43
N ILE A 270 9.64 1.57 3.29
CA ILE A 270 8.78 0.56 2.64
C ILE A 270 9.13 0.34 1.16
N GLY A 271 9.91 1.26 0.55
CA GLY A 271 10.46 1.08 -0.78
C GLY A 271 11.26 -0.22 -0.95
N TYR A 272 11.85 -0.77 0.11
CA TYR A 272 12.45 -2.13 0.12
C TYR A 272 11.37 -3.22 0.22
N HIS A 273 10.37 -3.14 -0.64
CA HIS A 273 9.11 -3.89 -0.51
C HIS A 273 9.29 -5.39 -0.74
N HIS A 274 10.23 -5.76 -1.61
CA HIS A 274 10.63 -7.15 -1.81
C HIS A 274 11.19 -7.81 -0.55
N VAL A 275 11.94 -7.07 0.27
CA VAL A 275 12.41 -7.55 1.58
C VAL A 275 11.22 -7.73 2.52
N HIS A 276 10.30 -6.76 2.49
CA HIS A 276 9.08 -6.79 3.29
C HIS A 276 8.20 -8.01 2.96
N HIS A 277 7.92 -8.29 1.69
CA HIS A 277 7.13 -9.46 1.27
C HIS A 277 7.82 -10.80 1.60
N LEU A 278 9.15 -10.85 1.51
CA LEU A 278 9.89 -12.05 1.84
C LEU A 278 9.83 -12.36 3.34
N ALA A 279 9.95 -11.32 4.18
CA ALA A 279 9.97 -11.43 5.63
C ALA A 279 9.23 -10.26 6.30
N PRO A 280 7.88 -10.30 6.37
CA PRO A 280 7.07 -9.18 6.89
C PRO A 280 7.33 -8.84 8.36
N ARG A 281 8.01 -9.75 9.08
CA ARG A 281 8.45 -9.56 10.46
C ARG A 281 9.69 -8.66 10.60
N VAL A 282 10.37 -8.32 9.50
CA VAL A 282 11.42 -7.28 9.50
C VAL A 282 10.73 -5.92 9.62
N PRO A 283 10.93 -5.19 10.73
CA PRO A 283 10.35 -3.86 10.86
C PRO A 283 11.01 -2.89 9.88
N ASN A 284 10.30 -1.82 9.58
CA ASN A 284 10.68 -0.85 8.56
C ASN A 284 12.10 -0.25 8.76
N TYR A 285 12.54 -0.06 10.01
CA TYR A 285 13.88 0.44 10.34
C TYR A 285 15.02 -0.56 10.09
N TYR A 286 14.71 -1.80 9.69
CA TYR A 286 15.68 -2.82 9.33
C TYR A 286 15.61 -3.30 7.88
N LEU A 287 14.64 -2.82 7.09
CA LEU A 287 14.51 -3.23 5.68
C LEU A 287 15.75 -2.88 4.84
N GLU A 288 16.28 -1.65 4.96
CA GLU A 288 17.49 -1.23 4.24
C GLU A 288 18.72 -2.07 4.66
N ALA A 289 18.87 -2.35 5.95
CA ALA A 289 19.97 -3.16 6.45
C ALA A 289 19.89 -4.61 5.92
N ALA A 290 18.70 -5.22 5.95
CA ALA A 290 18.48 -6.56 5.40
C ALA A 290 18.77 -6.62 3.90
N HIS A 291 18.33 -5.62 3.13
CA HIS A 291 18.63 -5.51 1.71
C HIS A 291 20.15 -5.48 1.44
N ASN A 292 20.86 -4.59 2.16
CA ASN A 292 22.30 -4.39 1.96
C ASN A 292 23.14 -5.58 2.43
N SER A 293 22.69 -6.34 3.43
CA SER A 293 23.43 -7.49 3.98
C SER A 293 23.18 -8.81 3.26
N VAL A 294 22.16 -8.92 2.41
CA VAL A 294 21.80 -10.16 1.71
C VAL A 294 21.90 -9.95 0.19
N PRO A 295 23.05 -10.27 -0.45
CA PRO A 295 23.32 -9.91 -1.85
C PRO A 295 22.25 -10.31 -2.88
N PRO A 296 21.57 -11.48 -2.77
CA PRO A 296 20.48 -11.79 -3.68
C PRO A 296 19.32 -10.79 -3.66
N LEU A 297 19.05 -10.12 -2.53
CA LEU A 297 17.99 -9.11 -2.43
C LEU A 297 18.34 -7.80 -3.15
N GLN A 298 19.61 -7.58 -3.47
CA GLN A 298 20.05 -6.41 -4.24
C GLN A 298 19.76 -6.54 -5.74
N LYS A 299 19.37 -7.74 -6.18
CA LYS A 299 19.03 -8.03 -7.58
C LYS A 299 17.56 -7.78 -7.93
N ALA A 300 16.73 -7.38 -6.95
CA ALA A 300 15.32 -7.07 -7.20
C ALA A 300 15.16 -5.90 -8.19
N THR A 301 14.10 -5.92 -8.98
CA THR A 301 13.79 -4.86 -9.94
C THR A 301 13.71 -3.51 -9.25
N THR A 302 14.58 -2.58 -9.65
CA THR A 302 14.69 -1.26 -9.03
C THR A 302 13.91 -0.22 -9.80
N ILE A 303 13.00 0.45 -9.11
CA ILE A 303 12.19 1.54 -9.65
C ILE A 303 12.68 2.85 -9.03
N THR A 304 12.76 3.90 -9.84
CA THR A 304 13.05 5.28 -9.41
C THR A 304 11.80 6.13 -9.59
N ILE A 305 11.79 7.38 -9.09
CA ILE A 305 10.66 8.30 -9.33
C ILE A 305 10.41 8.49 -10.83
N LYS A 306 11.46 8.48 -11.66
CA LYS A 306 11.32 8.62 -13.11
C LYS A 306 10.68 7.38 -13.73
N THR A 307 11.21 6.19 -13.42
CA THR A 307 10.73 4.93 -14.01
C THR A 307 9.39 4.49 -13.43
N SER A 308 9.01 4.93 -12.22
CA SER A 308 7.70 4.64 -11.65
C SER A 308 6.54 5.28 -12.43
N LEU A 309 6.79 6.40 -13.12
CA LEU A 309 5.80 7.01 -14.02
C LEU A 309 5.49 6.10 -15.22
N GLU A 310 6.45 5.28 -15.65
CA GLU A 310 6.24 4.33 -16.73
C GLU A 310 5.29 3.21 -16.31
N SER A 311 5.26 2.84 -15.02
CA SER A 311 4.35 1.81 -14.49
C SER A 311 2.87 2.10 -14.75
N VAL A 312 2.51 3.37 -14.95
CA VAL A 312 1.14 3.79 -15.28
C VAL A 312 0.68 3.21 -16.61
N ARG A 313 1.59 2.85 -17.53
CA ARG A 313 1.24 2.23 -18.82
C ARG A 313 0.80 0.77 -18.70
N TYR A 314 1.13 0.09 -17.60
CA TYR A 314 0.81 -1.32 -17.38
C TYR A 314 -0.67 -1.45 -16.97
N LYS A 315 -1.51 -1.97 -17.88
CA LYS A 315 -2.97 -1.98 -17.72
C LYS A 315 -3.55 -3.38 -17.49
N LEU A 316 -2.94 -4.38 -18.10
CA LEU A 316 -3.34 -5.78 -18.10
C LEU A 316 -2.09 -6.64 -18.00
N TYR A 317 -2.22 -7.86 -17.47
CA TYR A 317 -1.15 -8.85 -17.49
C TYR A 317 -1.39 -9.88 -18.59
N ASP A 318 -0.37 -10.24 -19.35
CA ASP A 318 -0.39 -11.33 -20.32
C ASP A 318 0.29 -12.56 -19.70
N PRO A 319 -0.46 -13.59 -19.29
CA PRO A 319 0.12 -14.78 -18.66
C PRO A 319 1.01 -15.60 -19.60
N GLU A 320 0.72 -15.63 -20.91
CA GLU A 320 1.51 -16.39 -21.89
C GLU A 320 2.90 -15.76 -22.07
N LYS A 321 2.93 -14.42 -22.17
CA LYS A 321 4.18 -13.66 -22.37
C LYS A 321 4.85 -13.21 -21.07
N LYS A 322 4.22 -13.49 -19.92
CA LYS A 322 4.66 -13.13 -18.57
C LYS A 322 5.04 -11.65 -18.42
N LYS A 323 4.22 -10.76 -18.99
CA LYS A 323 4.50 -9.32 -18.98
C LYS A 323 3.22 -8.49 -18.93
N PHE A 324 3.38 -7.24 -18.49
CA PHE A 324 2.30 -6.27 -18.62
C PHE A 324 2.15 -5.77 -20.05
N VAL A 325 0.90 -5.49 -20.42
CA VAL A 325 0.53 -4.92 -21.71
C VAL A 325 -0.39 -3.71 -21.54
N THR A 326 -0.34 -2.83 -22.52
CA THR A 326 -1.24 -1.70 -22.67
C THR A 326 -2.56 -2.14 -23.30
N PHE A 327 -3.62 -1.36 -23.13
CA PHE A 327 -4.88 -1.61 -23.83
C PHE A 327 -4.71 -1.60 -25.37
N LYS A 328 -3.84 -0.75 -25.89
CA LYS A 328 -3.57 -0.62 -27.34
C LYS A 328 -2.91 -1.88 -27.90
N GLU A 329 -1.99 -2.50 -27.15
CA GLU A 329 -1.37 -3.76 -27.56
C GLU A 329 -2.40 -4.90 -27.59
N VAL A 330 -3.30 -4.97 -26.60
CA VAL A 330 -4.37 -5.98 -26.60
C VAL A 330 -5.31 -5.80 -27.79
N GLU A 331 -5.72 -4.56 -28.07
CA GLU A 331 -6.56 -4.24 -29.23
C GLU A 331 -5.88 -4.59 -30.57
N LYS A 332 -4.58 -4.36 -30.69
CA LYS A 332 -3.82 -4.63 -31.92
C LYS A 332 -3.51 -6.11 -32.15
N PHE A 333 -3.16 -6.84 -31.09
CA PHE A 333 -2.57 -8.19 -31.22
C PHE A 333 -3.51 -9.33 -30.84
N TYR A 334 -4.64 -9.06 -30.16
CA TYR A 334 -5.50 -10.12 -29.61
C TYR A 334 -6.97 -10.01 -30.04
N VAL A 335 -7.46 -8.83 -30.44
CA VAL A 335 -8.84 -8.68 -30.95
C VAL A 335 -9.03 -9.39 -32.29
N GLY A 336 -7.96 -9.58 -33.08
CA GLY A 336 -8.00 -10.40 -34.31
C GLY A 336 -8.17 -11.90 -34.08
N LYS A 337 -7.89 -12.43 -32.87
CA LYS A 337 -8.01 -13.86 -32.56
C LYS A 337 -9.42 -14.31 -32.15
N VAL A 338 -10.31 -13.39 -31.78
CA VAL A 338 -11.68 -13.72 -31.30
C VAL A 338 -12.68 -13.90 -32.45
N VAL A 339 -12.28 -13.61 -33.70
CA VAL A 339 -13.14 -13.76 -34.88
C VAL A 339 -12.90 -15.10 -35.59
N GLU A 340 -11.88 -15.87 -35.20
CA GLU A 340 -11.51 -17.15 -35.83
C GLU A 340 -11.72 -18.39 -34.92
N SER A 341 -12.30 -18.21 -33.73
CA SER A 341 -12.76 -19.28 -32.83
C SER A 341 -14.26 -19.20 -32.61
#